data_AF-A0A7S2MIW6-F1
#
_entry.id   AF-A0A7S2MIW6-F1
#
_cell.length_a   1.000
_cell.length_b   1.000
_cell.length_c   1.000
_cell.angle_alpha   90.00
_cell.angle_beta   90.00
_cell.angle_gamma   90.00
#
_symmetry.space_group_name_H-M   'P 1'
#
loop_
_entity.id
_entity.type
_entity.pdbx_description
1 polymer ?
#
loop_
_entity_poly.entity_id
_entity_poly.type
_entity_poly.pdbx_seq_one_letter_code
_entity_poly.pdbx_strand_id
1 'polypeptide(L)'
;GAKELYYVGAAWGRDQIETLSRVLPICRDVERINLSQNAIDDEALQLLLRPLAKSGSVPKLTHLNLCNNAIGDAGVNSLIDLLAHKRGPGVLPALEVVHIERGNERTEYNPAGISPEVVSRLRQSVKAKVERRLKGRPTSSISSRFTGNFTG
;
A
#
# COMPACT_ATOMS: atom_id res chain seq x y z
N GLY A 1 2.47 17.54 8.66
CA GLY A 1 1.10 17.49 8.12
C GLY A 1 0.30 16.37 8.77
N ALA A 2 -0.89 16.05 8.25
CA ALA A 2 -1.69 14.93 8.77
C ALA A 2 -0.94 13.60 8.62
N LYS A 3 -0.94 12.79 9.68
CA LYS A 3 -0.35 11.44 9.67
C LYS A 3 -1.33 10.38 9.17
N GLU A 4 -2.63 10.66 9.26
CA GLU A 4 -3.67 9.71 8.92
C GLU A 4 -4.73 10.40 8.06
N LEU A 5 -5.15 9.72 7.00
CA LEU A 5 -6.29 10.10 6.18
C LEU A 5 -7.40 9.09 6.48
N TYR A 6 -8.48 9.55 7.09
CA TYR A 6 -9.58 8.71 7.56
C TYR A 6 -10.88 9.15 6.89
N TYR A 7 -11.33 8.36 5.91
CA TYR A 7 -12.56 8.62 5.16
C TYR A 7 -13.37 7.32 5.10
N VAL A 8 -13.87 6.89 6.26
CA VAL A 8 -14.66 5.67 6.39
C VAL A 8 -16.15 5.98 6.23
N GLY A 9 -16.90 5.20 5.44
CA GLY A 9 -18.35 5.40 5.35
C GLY A 9 -18.77 6.68 4.62
N ALA A 10 -17.86 7.30 3.86
CA ALA A 10 -18.03 8.64 3.31
C ALA A 10 -18.73 8.66 1.94
N ALA A 11 -19.20 7.50 1.47
CA ALA A 11 -19.75 7.30 0.13
C ALA A 11 -18.79 7.73 -0.99
N TRP A 12 -17.48 7.57 -0.78
CA TRP A 12 -16.48 7.93 -1.78
C TRP A 12 -16.49 6.95 -2.95
N GLY A 13 -16.65 7.48 -4.15
CA GLY A 13 -16.50 6.74 -5.40
C GLY A 13 -15.36 7.29 -6.23
N ARG A 14 -15.46 7.12 -7.54
CA ARG A 14 -14.44 7.50 -8.52
C ARG A 14 -13.98 8.96 -8.39
N ASP A 15 -14.90 9.92 -8.29
CA ASP A 15 -14.58 11.36 -8.33
C ASP A 15 -13.78 11.81 -7.09
N GLN A 16 -14.15 11.29 -5.92
CA GLN A 16 -13.43 11.58 -4.68
C GLN A 16 -12.04 10.94 -4.71
N ILE A 17 -11.93 9.72 -5.24
CA ILE A 17 -10.63 9.07 -5.42
C ILE A 17 -9.77 9.78 -6.46
N GLU A 18 -10.34 10.29 -7.55
CA GLU A 18 -9.60 11.11 -8.50
C GLU A 18 -9.07 12.37 -7.83
N THR A 19 -9.88 13.05 -7.03
CA THR A 19 -9.46 14.22 -6.26
C THR A 19 -8.33 13.88 -5.29
N LEU A 20 -8.49 12.81 -4.51
CA LEU A 20 -7.46 12.31 -3.60
C LEU A 20 -6.17 11.98 -4.36
N SER A 21 -6.27 11.35 -5.54
CA SER A 21 -5.11 10.96 -6.35
C SER A 21 -4.23 12.14 -6.75
N ARG A 22 -4.82 13.33 -6.93
CA ARG A 22 -4.11 14.56 -7.29
C ARG A 22 -3.32 15.14 -6.11
N VAL A 23 -3.80 14.94 -4.88
CA VAL A 23 -3.17 15.50 -3.66
C VAL A 23 -2.25 14.52 -2.93
N LEU A 24 -2.40 13.21 -3.10
CA LEU A 24 -1.52 12.22 -2.45
C LEU A 24 -0.01 12.47 -2.63
N PRO A 25 0.50 12.87 -3.82
CA PRO A 25 1.94 13.10 -4.01
C PRO A 25 2.56 14.20 -3.12
N ILE A 26 1.75 15.14 -2.64
CA ILE A 26 2.20 16.21 -1.73
C ILE A 26 2.09 15.81 -0.24
N CYS A 27 1.38 14.72 0.08
CA CYS A 27 1.19 14.22 1.44
C CYS A 27 2.40 13.42 1.96
N ARG A 28 3.51 14.10 2.26
CA ARG A 28 4.78 13.45 2.65
C ARG A 28 4.81 12.81 4.05
N ASP A 29 3.88 13.20 4.91
CA ASP A 29 3.80 12.73 6.30
C ASP A 29 2.73 11.66 6.55
N VAL A 30 1.93 11.31 5.56
CA VAL A 30 0.85 10.34 5.74
C VAL A 30 1.43 8.95 5.94
N GLU A 31 1.06 8.34 7.06
CA GLU A 31 1.44 7.00 7.50
C GLU A 31 0.29 6.00 7.33
N ARG A 32 -0.97 6.44 7.47
CA ARG A 32 -2.15 5.58 7.33
C ARG A 32 -3.21 6.19 6.44
N ILE A 33 -3.77 5.38 5.55
CA ILE A 33 -4.93 5.73 4.74
C ILE A 33 -6.02 4.70 5.00
N ASN A 34 -7.16 5.16 5.49
CA ASN A 34 -8.35 4.34 5.68
C ASN A 34 -9.48 4.86 4.81
N LEU A 35 -9.78 4.09 3.76
CA LEU A 35 -10.85 4.33 2.80
C LEU A 35 -11.91 3.22 2.89
N SER A 36 -12.04 2.59 4.06
CA SER A 36 -13.00 1.49 4.20
C SER A 36 -14.46 1.96 4.16
N GLN A 37 -15.39 1.07 3.82
CA GLN A 37 -16.83 1.37 3.74
C GLN A 37 -17.14 2.49 2.74
N ASN A 38 -16.65 2.37 1.52
CA ASN A 38 -16.93 3.32 0.44
C ASN A 38 -17.39 2.57 -0.82
N ALA A 39 -17.53 3.29 -1.93
CA ALA A 39 -17.95 2.77 -3.23
C ALA A 39 -16.76 2.73 -4.21
N ILE A 40 -15.57 2.36 -3.73
CA ILE A 40 -14.37 2.27 -4.57
C ILE A 40 -14.45 0.96 -5.36
N ASP A 41 -14.52 1.06 -6.68
CA ASP A 41 -14.44 -0.06 -7.62
C ASP A 41 -13.00 -0.26 -8.15
N ASP A 42 -12.84 -1.19 -9.10
CA ASP A 42 -11.54 -1.51 -9.70
C ASP A 42 -10.96 -0.29 -10.45
N GLU A 43 -11.80 0.45 -11.17
CA GLU A 43 -11.42 1.66 -11.91
C GLU A 43 -10.97 2.78 -10.99
N ALA A 44 -11.72 3.06 -9.93
CA ALA A 44 -11.37 4.05 -8.91
C ALA A 44 -10.08 3.64 -8.21
N LEU A 45 -9.91 2.36 -7.84
CA LEU A 45 -8.66 1.88 -7.27
C LEU A 45 -7.49 2.14 -8.23
N GLN A 46 -7.61 1.88 -9.54
CA GLN A 46 -6.54 2.20 -10.49
C GLN A 46 -6.18 3.69 -10.50
N LEU A 47 -7.16 4.60 -10.38
CA LEU A 47 -6.89 6.03 -10.25
C LEU A 47 -6.08 6.34 -8.99
N LEU A 48 -6.40 5.68 -7.87
CA LEU A 48 -5.63 5.77 -6.62
C LEU A 48 -4.19 5.26 -6.80
N LEU A 49 -3.98 4.17 -7.54
CA LEU A 49 -2.65 3.55 -7.70
C LEU A 49 -1.71 4.36 -8.59
N ARG A 50 -2.22 5.08 -9.60
CA ARG A 50 -1.42 5.91 -10.53
C ARG A 50 -0.42 6.87 -9.83
N PRO A 51 -0.85 7.75 -8.89
CA PRO A 51 0.07 8.60 -8.16
C PRO A 51 0.95 7.81 -7.19
N LEU A 52 0.47 6.69 -6.64
CA LEU A 52 1.26 5.86 -5.71
C LEU A 52 2.42 5.15 -6.43
N ALA A 53 2.26 4.81 -7.71
CA ALA A 53 3.32 4.24 -8.56
C ALA A 53 4.49 5.19 -8.82
N LYS A 54 4.33 6.49 -8.57
CA LYS A 54 5.41 7.47 -8.74
C LYS A 54 6.35 7.40 -7.55
N SER A 55 7.66 7.34 -7.83
CA SER A 55 8.70 7.34 -6.80
C SER A 55 8.54 8.55 -5.87
N GLY A 56 8.61 8.30 -4.56
CA GLY A 56 8.50 9.35 -3.53
C GLY A 56 7.09 9.83 -3.22
N SER A 57 6.05 9.24 -3.81
CA SER A 57 4.65 9.46 -3.41
C SER A 57 4.38 8.78 -2.06
N VAL A 58 3.81 9.53 -1.11
CA VAL A 58 3.49 9.08 0.27
C VAL A 58 4.54 8.13 0.89
N PRO A 59 5.81 8.57 1.03
CA PRO A 59 6.93 7.68 1.35
C PRO A 59 6.83 7.03 2.74
N LYS A 60 6.02 7.59 3.64
CA LYS A 60 5.80 7.09 5.00
C LYS A 60 4.57 6.20 5.13
N LEU A 61 3.81 5.96 4.05
CA LEU A 61 2.60 5.15 4.12
C LEU A 61 2.94 3.72 4.53
N THR A 62 2.39 3.29 5.67
CA THR A 62 2.59 1.97 6.27
C THR A 62 1.32 1.13 6.20
N HIS A 63 0.15 1.75 6.27
CA HIS A 63 -1.15 1.06 6.30
C HIS A 63 -2.11 1.63 5.25
N LEU A 64 -2.71 0.74 4.46
CA LEU A 64 -3.80 1.05 3.54
C LEU A 64 -4.99 0.13 3.83
N ASN A 65 -6.12 0.71 4.21
CA ASN A 65 -7.35 -0.03 4.44
C ASN A 65 -8.39 0.28 3.36
N LEU A 66 -8.77 -0.75 2.62
CA LEU A 66 -9.75 -0.74 1.53
C LEU A 66 -10.92 -1.69 1.80
N CYS A 67 -11.07 -2.21 3.03
CA CYS A 67 -12.20 -3.06 3.37
C CYS A 67 -13.54 -2.37 3.12
N ASN A 68 -14.58 -3.14 2.85
CA ASN A 68 -15.93 -2.70 2.54
C ASN A 68 -15.98 -1.73 1.33
N ASN A 69 -15.47 -2.18 0.19
CA ASN A 69 -15.54 -1.46 -1.09
C ASN A 69 -15.98 -2.41 -2.21
N ALA A 70 -16.26 -1.87 -3.40
CA ALA A 70 -16.69 -2.63 -4.58
C ALA A 70 -15.51 -3.16 -5.43
N ILE A 71 -14.40 -3.53 -4.78
CA ILE A 71 -13.17 -3.96 -5.46
C ILE A 71 -13.26 -5.45 -5.80
N GLY A 72 -12.92 -5.81 -7.03
CA GLY A 72 -12.85 -7.18 -7.54
C GLY A 72 -11.42 -7.67 -7.73
N ASP A 73 -11.28 -8.86 -8.32
CA ASP A 73 -9.97 -9.47 -8.59
C ASP A 73 -9.07 -8.59 -9.48
N ALA A 74 -9.62 -7.83 -10.43
CA ALA A 74 -8.82 -6.99 -11.33
C ALA A 74 -8.18 -5.81 -10.60
N GLY A 75 -8.91 -5.16 -9.69
CA GLY A 75 -8.37 -4.11 -8.83
C GLY A 75 -7.27 -4.62 -7.90
N VAL A 76 -7.48 -5.78 -7.26
CA VAL A 76 -6.46 -6.37 -6.40
C VAL A 76 -5.21 -6.78 -7.17
N ASN A 77 -5.36 -7.37 -8.36
CA ASN A 77 -4.21 -7.71 -9.20
C ASN A 77 -3.41 -6.45 -9.58
N SER A 78 -4.08 -5.33 -9.88
CA SER A 78 -3.41 -4.04 -10.13
C SER A 78 -2.57 -3.59 -8.92
N LEU A 79 -3.09 -3.79 -7.70
CA LEU A 79 -2.34 -3.51 -6.47
C LEU A 79 -1.16 -4.48 -6.27
N ILE A 80 -1.33 -5.77 -6.56
CA ILE A 80 -0.25 -6.76 -6.53
C ILE A 80 0.88 -6.35 -7.47
N ASP A 81 0.54 -5.97 -8.70
CA ASP A 81 1.50 -5.54 -9.72
C ASP A 81 2.27 -4.31 -9.26
N LEU A 82 1.57 -3.32 -8.69
CA LEU A 82 2.20 -2.14 -8.08
C LEU A 82 3.25 -2.52 -7.02
N LEU A 83 2.91 -3.46 -6.14
CA LEU A 83 3.80 -3.91 -5.07
C LEU A 83 4.96 -4.78 -5.59
N ALA A 84 4.76 -5.47 -6.71
CA ALA A 84 5.75 -6.31 -7.36
C ALA A 84 6.81 -5.51 -8.14
N HIS A 85 6.54 -4.25 -8.52
CA HIS A 85 7.50 -3.41 -9.24
C HIS A 85 8.81 -3.22 -8.45
N LYS A 86 9.92 -3.72 -9.01
CA LYS A 86 11.25 -3.82 -8.35
C LYS A 86 12.26 -2.71 -8.70
N ARG A 87 11.88 -1.60 -9.34
CA ARG A 87 12.86 -0.56 -9.75
C ARG A 87 12.90 0.63 -8.79
N GLY A 88 14.10 0.99 -8.31
CA GLY A 88 14.39 2.18 -7.49
C GLY A 88 14.22 1.99 -5.98
N PRO A 89 14.11 3.06 -5.16
CA PRO A 89 13.81 2.96 -3.71
C PRO A 89 12.47 2.25 -3.39
N GLY A 90 11.76 1.78 -4.42
CA GLY A 90 10.52 1.04 -4.35
C GLY A 90 9.33 1.99 -4.36
N VAL A 91 8.28 1.58 -5.05
CA VAL A 91 6.95 2.16 -4.86
C VAL A 91 6.49 1.86 -3.43
N LEU A 92 6.00 2.86 -2.69
CA LEU A 92 5.51 2.71 -1.32
C LEU A 92 6.52 1.98 -0.39
N PRO A 93 7.70 2.59 -0.12
CA PRO A 93 8.82 1.91 0.54
C PRO A 93 8.53 1.49 1.99
N ALA A 94 7.59 2.16 2.65
CA ALA A 94 7.22 1.88 4.04
C ALA A 94 5.96 1.02 4.19
N LEU A 95 5.30 0.61 3.10
CA LEU A 95 4.02 -0.10 3.18
C LEU A 95 4.20 -1.49 3.77
N GLU A 96 3.45 -1.74 4.85
CA GLU A 96 3.54 -2.96 5.65
C GLU A 96 2.23 -3.74 5.66
N VAL A 97 1.09 -3.03 5.60
CA VAL A 97 -0.23 -3.63 5.78
C VAL A 97 -1.19 -3.11 4.74
N VAL A 98 -1.89 -4.05 4.09
CA VAL A 98 -3.04 -3.78 3.23
C VAL A 98 -4.21 -4.64 3.71
N HIS A 99 -5.36 -4.02 3.96
CA HIS A 99 -6.60 -4.71 4.31
C HIS A 99 -7.62 -4.60 3.17
N ILE A 100 -8.12 -5.74 2.68
CA ILE A 100 -9.13 -5.82 1.63
C ILE A 100 -9.94 -7.13 1.74
N GLU A 101 -11.07 -7.13 2.47
CA GLU A 101 -11.78 -8.41 2.74
C GLU A 101 -13.29 -8.31 2.82
N ARG A 102 -13.82 -7.28 3.46
CA ARG A 102 -15.27 -7.17 3.70
C ARG A 102 -15.89 -6.28 2.60
N GLY A 103 -17.14 -6.45 2.18
CA GLY A 103 -17.74 -5.75 1.00
C GLY A 103 -17.51 -6.36 -0.38
N ASN A 104 -16.69 -7.41 -0.47
CA ASN A 104 -16.54 -8.26 -1.67
C ASN A 104 -17.74 -9.20 -1.90
N GLU A 105 -18.87 -8.92 -1.24
CA GLU A 105 -20.07 -9.71 -1.44
C GLU A 105 -20.51 -9.51 -2.90
N ARG A 106 -21.05 -10.58 -3.50
CA ARG A 106 -21.60 -10.47 -4.85
C ARG A 106 -22.70 -9.41 -4.84
N THR A 107 -22.41 -8.26 -5.43
CA THR A 107 -23.37 -7.17 -5.63
C THR A 107 -23.63 -7.01 -7.12
N GLU A 108 -24.66 -6.23 -7.48
CA GLU A 108 -24.91 -5.86 -8.88
C GLU A 108 -23.68 -5.18 -9.53
N TYR A 109 -22.88 -4.47 -8.73
CA TYR A 109 -21.69 -3.74 -9.17
C TYR A 109 -20.37 -4.53 -9.06
N ASN A 110 -20.34 -5.61 -8.26
CA ASN A 110 -19.19 -6.51 -8.14
C ASN A 110 -19.69 -7.97 -8.13
N PRO A 111 -20.04 -8.53 -9.30
CA PRO A 111 -20.64 -9.87 -9.39
C PRO A 111 -19.63 -11.00 -9.11
N ALA A 112 -18.33 -10.71 -9.18
CA ALA A 112 -17.26 -11.67 -8.96
C ALA A 112 -16.77 -11.69 -7.50
N GLY A 113 -16.82 -10.56 -6.80
CA GLY A 113 -16.14 -10.39 -5.52
C GLY A 113 -14.63 -10.52 -5.67
N ILE A 114 -13.93 -10.78 -4.56
CA ILE A 114 -12.50 -11.10 -4.57
C ILE A 114 -12.34 -12.58 -4.25
N SER A 115 -11.65 -13.30 -5.12
CA SER A 115 -11.32 -14.70 -4.93
C SER A 115 -10.35 -14.87 -3.75
N PRO A 116 -10.51 -15.89 -2.88
CA PRO A 116 -9.59 -16.14 -1.76
C PRO A 116 -8.12 -16.29 -2.20
N GLU A 117 -7.90 -16.83 -3.39
CA GLU A 117 -6.57 -16.96 -3.99
C GLU A 117 -5.91 -15.61 -4.25
N VAL A 118 -6.66 -14.63 -4.75
CA VAL A 118 -6.16 -13.28 -5.02
C VAL A 118 -5.84 -12.55 -3.71
N VAL A 119 -6.66 -12.72 -2.67
CA VAL A 119 -6.37 -12.22 -1.31
C VAL A 119 -5.08 -12.84 -0.76
N SER A 120 -4.90 -14.16 -0.92
CA SER A 120 -3.68 -14.87 -0.50
C SER A 120 -2.44 -14.31 -1.21
N ARG A 121 -2.51 -14.13 -2.54
CA ARG A 121 -1.42 -13.56 -3.34
C ARG A 121 -1.09 -12.13 -2.92
N LEU A 122 -2.09 -11.29 -2.62
CA LEU A 122 -1.85 -9.95 -2.09
C LEU A 122 -1.10 -9.98 -0.75
N ARG A 123 -1.58 -10.80 0.20
CA ARG A 123 -0.94 -10.95 1.53
C ARG A 123 0.52 -11.42 1.37
N GLN A 124 0.78 -12.36 0.46
CA GLN A 124 2.14 -12.81 0.15
C GLN A 124 3.00 -11.71 -0.46
N SER A 125 2.45 -10.90 -1.38
CA SER A 125 3.15 -9.78 -2.00
C SER A 125 3.56 -8.71 -0.98
N VAL A 126 2.64 -8.35 -0.08
CA VAL A 126 2.89 -7.43 1.04
C VAL A 126 3.96 -7.99 1.97
N LYS A 127 3.84 -9.26 2.40
CA LYS A 127 4.84 -9.93 3.24
C LYS A 127 6.22 -9.93 2.60
N ALA A 128 6.33 -10.33 1.34
CA ALA A 128 7.59 -10.36 0.60
C ALA A 128 8.23 -8.96 0.48
N LYS A 129 7.41 -7.91 0.36
CA LYS A 129 7.89 -6.53 0.34
C LYS A 129 8.47 -6.11 1.69
N VAL A 130 7.78 -6.40 2.79
CA VAL A 130 8.25 -6.12 4.15
C VAL A 130 9.57 -6.85 4.42
N GLU A 131 9.67 -8.12 4.04
CA GLU A 131 10.90 -8.90 4.18
C GLU A 131 12.07 -8.33 3.36
N ARG A 132 11.84 -7.91 2.11
CA ARG A 132 12.87 -7.25 1.29
C ARG A 132 13.37 -5.97 1.93
N ARG A 133 12.47 -5.17 2.51
CA ARG A 133 12.83 -3.93 3.23
C ARG A 133 13.69 -4.23 4.46
N LEU A 134 13.36 -5.28 5.22
CA LEU A 134 14.14 -5.68 6.40
C LEU A 134 15.53 -6.22 6.02
N LYS A 135 15.63 -7.02 4.95
CA LYS A 135 16.90 -7.55 4.43
C LYS A 135 17.79 -6.48 3.80
N GLY A 136 17.20 -5.42 3.24
CA GLY A 136 17.91 -4.29 2.66
C GLY A 136 18.36 -3.21 3.66
N ARG A 137 17.99 -3.32 4.94
CA ARG A 137 18.59 -2.47 5.98
C ARG A 137 20.04 -2.92 6.16
N PRO A 138 21.05 -2.04 6.03
CA PRO A 138 22.38 -2.38 6.49
C PRO A 138 22.25 -2.75 7.96
N THR A 139 22.56 -3.99 8.31
CA THR A 139 22.76 -4.38 9.70
C THR A 139 23.83 -3.45 10.22
N SER A 140 23.45 -2.51 11.09
CA SER A 140 24.38 -1.75 11.90
C SER A 140 25.01 -2.77 12.85
N SER A 141 25.98 -3.53 12.35
CA SER A 141 26.80 -4.42 13.15
C SER A 141 27.66 -3.53 14.02
N ILE A 142 27.16 -3.37 15.22
CA ILE A 142 27.83 -3.02 16.46
C ILE A 142 29.31 -3.37 16.41
N SER A 143 30.12 -2.31 16.56
CA SER A 143 31.47 -2.25 17.12
C SER A 143 32.23 -3.57 17.33
N SER A 144 33.29 -3.77 16.56
CA SER A 144 34.53 -4.37 17.05
C SER A 144 35.73 -3.47 16.74
N ARG A 145 35.75 -2.25 17.32
CA ARG A 145 37.03 -1.60 17.63
C ARG A 145 37.60 -2.28 18.87
N PHE A 146 38.29 -3.39 18.67
CA PHE A 146 39.31 -3.95 19.56
C PHE A 146 39.99 -5.04 18.71
N THR A 147 41.10 -4.75 18.06
CA THR A 147 42.42 -4.85 18.68
C THR A 147 43.29 -3.64 18.36
N GLY A 148 43.60 -2.85 19.39
CA GLY A 148 44.87 -2.14 19.39
C GLY A 148 45.97 -3.19 19.54
N ASN A 149 46.82 -3.35 18.54
CA ASN A 149 48.14 -3.92 18.77
C ASN A 149 49.13 -2.76 18.88
N PHE A 150 49.77 -2.75 20.03
CA PHE A 150 50.79 -1.81 20.46
C PHE A 150 51.98 -1.78 19.48
N THR A 151 52.55 -0.60 19.40
CA THR A 151 53.85 -0.22 18.84
C THR A 151 55.03 -0.93 19.49
N GLY A 152 56.13 -1.05 18.72
CA GLY A 152 57.50 -0.82 19.22
C GLY A 152 58.27 -2.04 19.69
#